data_AF-G9KNY5-F1
#
_entry.id   AF-G9KNY5-F1
#
_cell.length_a   1.000
_cell.length_b   1.000
_cell.length_c   1.000
_cell.angle_alpha   90.00
_cell.angle_beta   90.00
_cell.angle_gamma   90.00
#
_symmetry.space_group_name_H-M   'P 1'
#
loop_
_entity.id
_entity.type
_entity.pdbx_description
1 polymer ?
#
loop_
_entity_poly.entity_id
_entity_poly.type
_entity_poly.pdbx_seq_one_letter_code
_entity_poly.pdbx_strand_id
1 'polypeptide(L)'
;LLLGLTGVAGEEGLQVIQPDKSVSVAAGQIATLRCTLTSLIPTGPVQWFRGTGPGRELIFSLKGGHFPRVTNVSDATRRNNMDFS
;
A
#
# COMPACT_ATOMS: atom_id res chain seq x y z
N LEU A 1 12.45 -8.61 -4.96
CA LEU A 1 11.17 -8.29 -5.64
C LEU A 1 11.27 -6.85 -6.13
N LEU A 2 11.25 -6.61 -7.45
CA LEU A 2 11.06 -5.27 -8.00
C LEU A 2 9.57 -4.94 -7.92
N LEU A 3 9.16 -4.14 -6.93
CA LEU A 3 7.81 -3.57 -6.86
C LEU A 3 7.83 -2.25 -7.64
N GLY A 4 7.62 -2.34 -8.95
CA GLY A 4 7.40 -1.17 -9.79
C GLY A 4 5.91 -0.95 -10.04
N LEU A 5 5.29 0.03 -9.40
CA LEU A 5 4.05 0.63 -9.87
C LEU A 5 4.05 2.15 -9.66
N THR A 6 4.14 2.88 -10.76
CA THR A 6 3.69 4.26 -10.87
C THR A 6 2.16 4.27 -10.82
N GLY A 7 1.58 4.53 -9.64
CA GLY A 7 0.18 4.92 -9.53
C GLY A 7 0.04 6.41 -9.85
N VAL A 8 -0.20 6.76 -11.10
CA VAL A 8 -0.68 8.11 -11.43
C VAL A 8 -2.17 8.13 -11.10
N ALA A 9 -2.51 8.66 -9.92
CA ALA A 9 -3.89 9.02 -9.62
C ALA A 9 -4.17 10.36 -10.31
N GLY A 10 -4.89 10.30 -11.43
CA GLY A 10 -5.50 11.47 -12.02
C GLY A 10 -6.70 11.90 -11.17
N GLU A 11 -6.44 12.65 -10.11
CA GLU A 11 -7.41 13.42 -9.35
C GLU A 11 -6.64 14.55 -8.68
N GLU A 12 -7.11 15.78 -8.88
CA GLU A 12 -6.44 17.02 -8.48
C GLU A 12 -6.10 17.07 -6.97
N GLY A 13 -4.92 16.55 -6.60
CA GLY A 13 -4.31 16.67 -5.27
C GLY A 13 -3.91 15.37 -4.56
N LEU A 14 -4.38 14.20 -5.01
CA LEU A 14 -4.02 12.91 -4.38
C LEU A 14 -2.77 12.31 -5.02
N GLN A 15 -1.73 12.08 -4.22
CA GLN A 15 -0.52 11.35 -4.61
C GLN A 15 -0.28 10.18 -3.66
N VAL A 16 0.19 9.07 -4.24
CA VAL A 16 0.65 7.89 -3.50
C VAL A 16 2.18 7.91 -3.47
N ILE A 17 2.75 7.96 -2.28
CA ILE A 17 4.20 8.03 -2.06
C ILE A 17 4.66 6.70 -1.50
N GLN A 18 5.43 5.95 -2.31
CA GLN A 18 6.16 4.76 -1.86
C GLN A 18 7.65 5.06 -1.91
N PRO A 19 8.27 5.39 -0.76
CA PRO A 19 9.65 5.89 -0.73
C PRO A 19 10.67 4.80 -1.09
N ASP A 20 10.34 3.54 -0.84
CA ASP A 20 11.23 2.40 -1.07
C ASP A 20 11.03 1.85 -2.50
N LYS A 21 12.00 2.14 -3.38
CA LYS A 21 12.03 1.55 -4.74
C LYS A 21 12.26 0.05 -4.72
N SER A 22 12.95 -0.44 -3.69
CA SER A 22 13.22 -1.86 -3.46
C SER A 22 13.35 -2.13 -1.97
N VAL A 23 12.89 -3.29 -1.55
CA VAL A 23 13.07 -3.82 -0.20
C VAL A 23 13.64 -5.23 -0.33
N SER A 24 14.71 -5.49 0.41
CA SER A 24 15.36 -6.79 0.51
C SER A 24 15.26 -7.27 1.94
N VAL A 25 14.94 -8.55 2.12
CA VAL A 25 14.79 -9.15 3.44
C VAL A 25 15.26 -10.60 3.37
N ALA A 26 15.85 -11.09 4.46
CA ALA A 26 16.21 -12.50 4.58
C ALA A 26 14.95 -13.38 4.67
N ALA A 27 15.10 -14.67 4.31
CA ALA A 27 14.01 -15.63 4.42
C ALA A 27 13.53 -15.75 5.88
N GLY A 28 12.22 -15.74 6.08
CA GLY A 28 11.59 -15.82 7.42
C GLY A 28 11.57 -14.52 8.20
N GLN A 29 12.14 -13.43 7.67
CA GLN A 29 12.08 -12.10 8.28
C GLN A 29 10.96 -11.25 7.66
N ILE A 30 10.61 -10.15 8.33
CA ILE A 30 9.52 -9.24 7.94
C ILE A 30 10.08 -8.11 7.07
N ALA A 31 9.39 -7.82 5.96
CA ALA A 31 9.61 -6.62 5.17
C ALA A 31 8.42 -5.67 5.36
N THR A 32 8.70 -4.40 5.64
CA THR A 32 7.70 -3.34 5.66
C THR A 32 7.70 -2.62 4.32
N LEU A 33 6.53 -2.46 3.71
CA LEU A 33 6.37 -1.71 2.47
C LEU A 33 5.74 -0.37 2.79
N ARG A 34 6.49 0.72 2.69
CA ARG A 34 5.97 2.03 3.07
C ARG A 34 5.08 2.64 2.00
N CYS A 35 3.95 3.20 2.42
CA CYS A 35 3.04 3.93 1.55
C CYS A 35 2.39 5.09 2.32
N THR A 36 2.40 6.28 1.73
CA THR A 36 1.74 7.45 2.31
C THR A 36 0.91 8.16 1.25
N LEU A 37 -0.30 8.59 1.62
CA LEU A 37 -1.13 9.44 0.77
C LEU A 37 -0.94 10.91 1.12
N THR A 38 -0.97 11.81 0.12
CA THR A 38 -0.94 13.26 0.38
C THR A 38 -2.31 13.85 0.72
N SER A 39 -3.38 13.10 0.46
CA SER A 39 -4.77 13.49 0.67
C SER A 39 -5.62 12.25 0.98
N LEU A 40 -6.76 12.43 1.64
CA LEU A 40 -7.79 11.39 1.80
C LEU A 40 -8.98 11.61 0.85
N ILE A 41 -8.86 12.60 -0.04
CA ILE A 41 -9.88 12.99 -1.01
C ILE A 41 -9.38 12.65 -2.43
N PRO A 42 -10.20 11.95 -3.23
CA PRO A 42 -11.52 11.42 -2.85
C PRO A 42 -11.42 10.27 -1.85
N THR A 43 -12.53 10.02 -1.15
CA THR A 43 -12.62 8.88 -0.24
C THR A 43 -12.70 7.58 -1.05
N GLY A 44 -11.75 6.67 -0.83
CA GLY A 44 -11.69 5.38 -1.53
C GLY A 44 -11.05 4.27 -0.70
N PRO A 45 -11.13 3.00 -1.16
CA PRO A 45 -10.36 1.93 -0.55
C PRO A 45 -8.86 2.10 -0.85
N VAL A 46 -8.01 1.76 0.12
CA VAL A 46 -6.57 1.59 -0.09
C VAL A 46 -6.26 0.09 -0.08
N GLN A 47 -5.61 -0.37 -1.14
CA GLN A 47 -5.33 -1.78 -1.40
C GLN A 47 -3.91 -1.96 -1.92
N TRP A 48 -3.27 -3.03 -1.49
CA TRP A 48 -1.95 -3.43 -1.97
C TRP A 48 -2.07 -4.57 -2.95
N PHE A 49 -1.37 -4.43 -4.09
CA PHE A 49 -1.32 -5.44 -5.12
C PHE A 49 0.11 -5.89 -5.38
N ARG A 50 0.29 -7.19 -5.65
CA ARG A 50 1.51 -7.76 -6.19
C ARG A 50 1.38 -7.86 -7.71
N GLY A 51 2.40 -7.38 -8.42
CA GLY A 51 2.44 -7.38 -9.88
C GLY A 51 1.62 -6.24 -10.51
N THR A 52 1.69 -6.13 -11.83
CA THR A 52 1.08 -5.07 -12.65
C THR A 52 -0.01 -5.62 -13.58
N GLY A 53 -0.87 -4.74 -14.08
CA GLY A 53 -1.87 -5.10 -15.10
C GLY A 53 -3.05 -5.94 -14.57
N PRO A 54 -3.84 -6.56 -15.47
CA PRO A 54 -5.03 -7.34 -15.12
C PRO A 54 -4.74 -8.56 -14.23
N GLY A 55 -3.53 -9.11 -14.31
CA GLY A 55 -3.10 -10.29 -13.53
C GLY A 55 -2.56 -9.96 -12.13
N ARG A 56 -2.66 -8.72 -11.67
CA ARG A 56 -2.18 -8.33 -10.34
C ARG A 56 -2.97 -9.02 -9.23
N GLU A 57 -2.27 -9.45 -8.19
CA GLU A 57 -2.85 -10.17 -7.04
C GLU A 57 -3.12 -9.20 -5.89
N LEU A 58 -4.33 -9.18 -5.33
CA LEU A 58 -4.63 -8.44 -4.11
C LEU A 58 -3.95 -9.12 -2.92
N ILE A 59 -3.02 -8.42 -2.25
CA ILE A 59 -2.26 -8.96 -1.11
C ILE A 59 -2.65 -8.37 0.24
N PHE A 60 -3.31 -7.21 0.24
CA PHE A 60 -3.89 -6.60 1.44
C PHE A 60 -4.95 -5.56 1.08
N SER A 61 -5.97 -5.44 1.94
CA SER A 61 -7.05 -4.44 1.82
C SER A 61 -7.39 -3.91 3.20
N LEU A 62 -7.33 -2.58 3.36
CA LEU A 62 -7.63 -1.94 4.65
C LEU A 62 -9.08 -2.17 5.08
N LYS A 63 -10.01 -2.22 4.12
CA LYS A 63 -11.44 -2.47 4.40
C LYS A 63 -11.74 -3.91 4.82
N GLY A 64 -10.72 -4.77 4.90
CA GLY A 64 -10.83 -6.16 5.37
C GLY A 64 -10.52 -7.21 4.30
N GLY A 65 -10.45 -8.46 4.74
CA GLY A 65 -10.07 -9.65 3.97
C GLY A 65 -9.19 -10.58 4.82
N HIS A 66 -8.92 -11.79 4.33
CA HIS A 66 -8.05 -12.74 5.01
C HIS A 66 -6.66 -12.75 4.38
N PHE A 67 -5.67 -12.19 5.09
CA PHE A 67 -4.29 -12.03 4.61
C PHE A 67 -3.30 -12.54 5.67
N PRO A 68 -3.12 -13.86 5.84
CA PRO A 68 -2.42 -14.44 6.99
C PRO A 68 -0.93 -14.08 7.10
N ARG A 69 -0.33 -13.53 6.04
CA ARG A 69 1.10 -13.17 5.98
C ARG A 69 1.35 -11.65 5.91
N VAL A 70 0.29 -10.84 5.93
CA VAL A 70 0.39 -9.39 5.80
C VAL A 70 -0.32 -8.74 6.98
N THR A 71 0.33 -7.77 7.59
CA THR A 71 -0.22 -7.00 8.70
C THR A 71 -0.12 -5.53 8.36
N ASN A 72 -1.10 -4.74 8.80
CA ASN A 72 -1.04 -3.29 8.69
C ASN A 72 -0.09 -2.76 9.78
N VAL A 73 0.87 -1.93 9.41
CA VAL A 73 1.81 -1.32 10.36
C VAL A 73 1.26 -0.01 10.93
N SER A 74 0.35 0.64 10.19
CA SER A 74 -0.25 1.93 10.55
C SER A 74 -1.39 1.83 11.58
N ASP A 75 -1.59 2.91 12.34
CA ASP A 75 -2.74 3.06 13.22
C ASP A 75 -4.00 3.43 12.44
N ALA A 76 -4.73 2.39 12.01
CA ALA A 76 -5.98 2.54 11.27
C ALA A 76 -7.13 3.18 12.08
N THR A 77 -6.99 3.35 13.39
CA THR A 77 -8.02 3.98 14.23
C THR A 77 -7.99 5.51 14.16
N ARG A 78 -6.87 6.08 13.69
CA ARG A 78 -6.69 7.53 13.56
C ARG A 78 -7.39 8.06 12.30
N ARG A 79 -8.42 8.90 12.50
CA ARG A 79 -9.31 9.44 11.46
C ARG A 79 -8.60 10.08 10.26
N ASN A 80 -7.48 10.76 10.49
CA ASN A 80 -6.69 11.45 9.46
C ASN A 80 -5.37 10.73 9.16
N ASN A 81 -5.31 9.41 9.39
CA ASN A 81 -4.13 8.64 9.07
C ASN A 81 -3.88 8.67 7.55
N MET A 82 -2.67 9.06 7.18
CA MET A 82 -2.21 9.09 5.79
C MET A 82 -1.19 7.98 5.51
N ASP A 83 -0.76 7.24 6.54
CA ASP A 83 0.17 6.12 6.44
C ASP A 83 -0.61 4.83 6.15
N PHE A 84 -0.27 4.13 5.08
CA PHE A 84 -0.89 2.88 4.67
C PHE A 84 0.16 1.77 4.46
N SER A 85 1.25 1.85 5.24
CA SER A 85 2.36 0.88 5.26
C SER A 85 1.98 -0.50 5.81
#